data_AF-A0A955GNS5-F1
#
_entry.id   AF-A0A955GNS5-F1
#
_cell.length_a   1.000
_cell.length_b   1.000
_cell.length_c   1.000
_cell.angle_alpha   90.00
_cell.angle_beta   90.00
_cell.angle_gamma   90.00
#
_symmetry.space_group_name_H-M   'P 1'
#
loop_
_entity.id
_entity.type
_entity.pdbx_description
1 polymer ?
#
loop_
_entity_poly.entity_id
_entity_poly.type
_entity_poly.pdbx_seq_one_letter_code
_entity_poly.pdbx_strand_id
1 'polypeptide(L)'
;EVYDFLADFSAEELQKFDQLAVFDHESTETNLQTITRLVHQKYRHKKKPRGALALNAEKIAQDREVDCYGYTIALSQVLAQKDIDHKIAYGNGHSFVVADVNSDLFILDALVPEISGLLQPQNICHRHCYEDNVFSLDMISHINQVSFGQQAVNPQDILLAQRWTHFRKNQDRFGSGGRESYIVQTKNSSIIVRSYQPESGITALYAYDQYKASVYNDRLPEAYYLSKVLENYYPNLDIRNKPQVTEKLITRLGKLGLDTLASLTIDRTAHARELEQTIAQQIWRSDQYRKIYVQNKGKEWAKEKATNILSSLLLNATLTTGQKIAIKGKLIYLAKL
;
A
#
# COMPACT_ATOMS: atom_id res chain seq x y z
N GLU A 1 -3.07 20.45 6.33
CA GLU A 1 -1.94 20.70 7.24
C GLU A 1 -1.37 19.36 7.66
N VAL A 2 -0.06 19.22 7.58
CA VAL A 2 0.68 18.01 8.00
C VAL A 2 1.16 18.26 9.41
N TYR A 3 0.99 17.28 10.30
CA TYR A 3 1.54 17.36 11.65
C TYR A 3 3.07 17.40 11.63
N ASP A 4 3.65 18.34 12.36
CA ASP A 4 5.09 18.43 12.56
C ASP A 4 5.51 17.47 13.69
N PHE A 5 6.00 16.29 13.31
CA PHE A 5 6.49 15.30 14.28
C PHE A 5 7.86 15.68 14.84
N LEU A 6 8.63 16.59 14.22
CA LEU A 6 9.90 17.05 14.78
C LEU A 6 9.68 17.86 16.05
N ALA A 7 8.59 18.62 16.12
CA ALA A 7 8.19 19.38 17.30
C ALA A 7 7.91 18.50 18.53
N ASP A 8 7.76 17.19 18.35
CA ASP A 8 7.54 16.27 19.47
C ASP A 8 8.84 15.93 20.21
N PHE A 9 10.00 16.02 19.53
CA PHE A 9 11.29 15.62 20.08
C PHE A 9 11.94 16.74 20.89
N SER A 10 12.58 16.38 22.00
CA SER A 10 13.35 17.33 22.81
C SER A 10 14.66 17.73 22.10
N ALA A 11 15.29 18.82 22.54
CA ALA A 11 16.57 19.24 22.00
C ALA A 11 17.65 18.15 22.14
N GLU A 12 17.65 17.41 23.24
CA GLU A 12 18.56 16.30 23.49
C GLU A 12 18.30 15.12 22.54
N GLU A 13 17.04 14.80 22.25
CA GLU A 13 16.68 13.76 21.27
C GLU A 13 17.12 14.17 19.86
N LEU A 14 16.91 15.43 19.49
CA LEU A 14 17.34 15.97 18.19
C LEU A 14 18.87 15.97 18.05
N GLN A 15 19.61 16.31 19.11
CA GLN A 15 21.07 16.23 19.15
C GLN A 15 21.55 14.78 19.05
N LYS A 16 20.84 13.83 19.67
CA LYS A 16 21.16 12.41 19.54
C LYS A 16 20.98 11.94 18.10
N PHE A 17 19.99 12.42 17.38
CA PHE A 17 19.86 12.15 15.94
C PHE A 17 21.03 12.71 15.15
N ASP A 18 21.56 13.90 15.48
CA ASP A 18 22.76 14.45 14.81
C ASP A 18 23.99 13.55 15.00
N GLN A 19 24.17 13.01 16.20
CA GLN A 19 25.27 12.10 16.50
C GLN A 19 25.16 10.78 15.74
N LEU A 20 23.94 10.28 15.55
CA LEU A 20 23.66 9.04 14.84
C LEU A 20 23.66 9.21 13.32
N ALA A 21 23.47 10.42 12.80
CA ALA A 21 23.49 10.72 11.37
C ALA A 21 24.90 10.78 10.76
N VAL A 22 25.90 10.26 11.47
CA VAL A 22 27.26 10.06 10.97
C VAL A 22 27.37 8.62 10.49
N PHE A 23 27.53 8.45 9.17
CA PHE A 23 27.49 7.15 8.53
C PHE A 23 28.88 6.71 8.04
N ASP A 24 29.43 5.70 8.69
CA ASP A 24 30.47 4.85 8.13
C ASP A 24 29.91 3.45 7.85
N HIS A 25 30.61 2.65 7.05
CA HIS A 25 30.12 1.33 6.62
C HIS A 25 29.85 0.36 7.79
N GLU A 26 30.49 0.54 8.95
CA GLU A 26 30.36 -0.39 10.09
C GLU A 26 29.20 -0.02 11.03
N SER A 27 28.88 1.28 11.15
CA SER A 27 27.87 1.78 12.09
C SER A 27 26.53 2.11 11.45
N THR A 28 26.45 2.23 10.10
CA THR A 28 25.26 2.74 9.40
C THR A 28 23.98 2.00 9.80
N GLU A 29 23.96 0.67 9.71
CA GLU A 29 22.78 -0.11 10.06
C GLU A 29 22.38 0.08 11.53
N THR A 30 23.36 0.06 12.44
CA THR A 30 23.13 0.23 13.88
C THR A 30 22.57 1.63 14.20
N ASN A 31 23.08 2.66 13.53
CA ASN A 31 22.63 4.04 13.70
C ASN A 31 21.19 4.21 13.20
N LEU A 32 20.88 3.72 11.99
CA LEU A 32 19.52 3.77 11.45
C LEU A 32 18.52 2.98 12.29
N GLN A 33 18.90 1.79 12.79
CA GLN A 33 18.08 1.03 13.73
C GLN A 33 17.87 1.79 15.04
N THR A 34 18.88 2.50 15.54
CA THR A 34 18.78 3.30 16.77
C THR A 34 17.85 4.50 16.57
N ILE A 35 17.98 5.23 15.48
CA ILE A 35 17.05 6.31 15.09
C ILE A 35 15.62 5.76 15.04
N THR A 36 15.42 4.62 14.37
CA THR A 36 14.11 3.97 14.24
C THR A 36 13.51 3.60 15.60
N ARG A 37 14.32 3.05 16.53
CA ARG A 37 13.87 2.72 17.90
C ARG A 37 13.54 3.96 18.73
N LEU A 38 14.25 5.07 18.56
CA LEU A 38 13.93 6.32 19.25
C LEU A 38 12.59 6.89 18.79
N VAL A 39 12.31 6.86 17.48
CA VAL A 39 10.99 7.21 16.94
C VAL A 39 9.92 6.26 17.47
N HIS A 40 10.20 4.95 17.51
CA HIS A 40 9.27 3.96 18.07
C HIS A 40 8.86 4.30 19.52
N GLN A 41 9.85 4.60 20.37
CA GLN A 41 9.66 4.92 21.79
C GLN A 41 8.85 6.20 22.01
N LYS A 42 8.83 7.10 21.02
CA LYS A 42 8.13 8.39 21.12
C LYS A 42 6.61 8.27 21.07
N TYR A 43 6.10 7.24 20.40
CA TYR A 43 4.67 7.10 20.12
C TYR A 43 4.12 5.78 20.62
N ARG A 44 2.80 5.75 20.83
CA ARG A 44 2.04 4.54 21.13
C ARG A 44 1.27 4.09 19.91
N HIS A 45 1.44 2.82 19.52
CA HIS A 45 0.63 2.26 18.45
C HIS A 45 -0.86 2.20 18.84
N LYS A 46 -1.72 2.73 17.97
CA LYS A 46 -3.15 2.51 18.07
C LYS A 46 -3.80 2.32 16.70
N LYS A 47 -4.24 1.09 16.46
CA LYS A 47 -5.13 0.79 15.36
C LYS A 47 -6.47 1.52 15.55
N LYS A 48 -6.77 2.46 14.66
CA LYS A 48 -8.01 3.24 14.74
C LYS A 48 -9.21 2.45 14.17
N PRO A 49 -10.43 2.68 14.70
CA PRO A 49 -11.66 2.09 14.17
C PRO A 49 -11.96 2.62 12.76
N ARG A 50 -12.82 1.91 12.02
CA ARG A 50 -13.27 2.35 10.69
C ARG A 50 -13.93 3.73 10.79
N GLY A 51 -13.47 4.68 9.97
CA GLY A 51 -14.01 6.05 9.92
C GLY A 51 -13.29 7.05 10.81
N ALA A 52 -12.43 6.63 11.74
CA ALA A 52 -11.57 7.54 12.46
C ALA A 52 -10.34 7.91 11.60
N LEU A 53 -9.89 9.16 11.71
CA LEU A 53 -8.59 9.59 11.19
C LEU A 53 -7.48 9.00 12.06
N ALA A 54 -6.51 8.36 11.43
CA ALA A 54 -5.26 7.95 12.06
C ALA A 54 -4.31 9.14 12.23
N LEU A 55 -4.26 10.03 11.25
CA LEU A 55 -3.41 11.21 11.25
C LEU A 55 -4.19 12.45 11.71
N ASN A 56 -4.53 12.48 13.00
CA ASN A 56 -5.24 13.60 13.63
C ASN A 56 -4.26 14.40 14.51
N ALA A 57 -3.98 15.65 14.12
CA ALA A 57 -2.98 16.50 14.76
C ALA A 57 -3.22 16.70 16.27
N GLU A 58 -4.46 17.00 16.68
CA GLU A 58 -4.81 17.21 18.09
C GLU A 58 -4.52 15.96 18.94
N LYS A 59 -4.91 14.78 18.45
CA LYS A 59 -4.68 13.51 19.16
C LYS A 59 -3.21 13.09 19.16
N ILE A 60 -2.46 13.41 18.10
CA ILE A 60 -1.02 13.15 18.07
C ILE A 60 -0.31 14.05 19.09
N ALA A 61 -0.67 15.33 19.15
CA ALA A 61 -0.12 16.28 20.12
C ALA A 61 -0.43 15.87 21.58
N GLN A 62 -1.65 15.43 21.85
CA GLN A 62 -2.10 15.11 23.21
C GLN A 62 -1.67 13.71 23.69
N ASP A 63 -1.90 12.69 22.85
CA ASP A 63 -1.82 11.29 23.28
C ASP A 63 -0.60 10.55 22.71
N ARG A 64 0.15 11.17 21.79
CA ARG A 64 1.25 10.52 21.04
C ARG A 64 0.80 9.21 20.37
N GLU A 65 -0.45 9.13 19.94
CA GLU A 65 -1.03 7.92 19.36
C GLU A 65 -1.03 7.95 17.83
N VAL A 66 -0.34 6.98 17.22
CA VAL A 66 -0.26 6.86 15.75
C VAL A 66 -0.46 5.41 15.27
N ASP A 67 -0.82 5.26 13.99
CA ASP A 67 -0.72 3.99 13.29
C ASP A 67 0.58 3.92 12.46
N CYS A 68 0.70 2.93 11.57
CA CYS A 68 1.88 2.80 10.73
C CYS A 68 2.18 4.05 9.90
N TYR A 69 1.16 4.84 9.51
CA TYR A 69 1.39 6.04 8.71
C TYR A 69 2.09 7.10 9.53
N GLY A 70 1.63 7.33 10.77
CA GLY A 70 2.27 8.32 11.65
C GLY A 70 3.69 7.92 12.03
N TYR A 71 3.95 6.64 12.33
CA TYR A 71 5.33 6.15 12.55
C TYR A 71 6.23 6.38 11.32
N THR A 72 5.71 6.10 10.12
CA THR A 72 6.46 6.28 8.87
C THR A 72 6.79 7.75 8.60
N ILE A 73 5.82 8.64 8.82
CA ILE A 73 5.98 10.08 8.59
C ILE A 73 6.92 10.68 9.63
N ALA A 74 6.78 10.32 10.90
CA ALA A 74 7.69 10.77 11.96
C ALA A 74 9.13 10.38 11.67
N LEU A 75 9.37 9.12 11.29
CA LEU A 75 10.70 8.65 10.90
C LEU A 75 11.22 9.38 9.66
N SER A 76 10.38 9.55 8.63
CA SER A 76 10.75 10.26 7.41
C SER A 76 11.15 11.72 7.68
N GLN A 77 10.43 12.43 8.55
CA GLN A 77 10.78 13.82 8.92
C GLN A 77 12.12 13.87 9.67
N VAL A 78 12.38 12.93 10.59
CA VAL A 78 13.68 12.83 11.28
C VAL A 78 14.80 12.59 10.28
N LEU A 79 14.64 11.64 9.34
CA LEU A 79 15.66 11.34 8.34
C LEU A 79 15.88 12.52 7.38
N ALA A 80 14.82 13.20 6.96
CA ALA A 80 14.89 14.39 6.10
C ALA A 80 15.65 15.53 6.78
N GLN A 81 15.44 15.74 8.09
CA GLN A 81 16.16 16.76 8.86
C GLN A 81 17.67 16.50 8.89
N LYS A 82 18.09 15.25 8.71
CA LYS A 82 19.50 14.83 8.75
C LYS A 82 20.09 14.57 7.36
N ASP A 83 19.41 15.03 6.30
CA ASP A 83 19.83 14.87 4.91
C ASP A 83 20.11 13.40 4.52
N ILE A 84 19.32 12.47 5.09
CA ILE A 84 19.41 11.05 4.76
C ILE A 84 18.45 10.76 3.61
N ASP A 85 18.98 10.29 2.49
CA ASP A 85 18.19 9.91 1.32
C ASP A 85 17.27 8.73 1.67
N HIS A 86 15.96 8.91 1.43
CA HIS A 86 14.97 7.89 1.71
C HIS A 86 13.68 8.11 0.93
N LYS A 87 12.88 7.05 0.86
CA LYS A 87 11.52 7.05 0.31
C LYS A 87 10.53 6.52 1.33
N ILE A 88 9.31 7.04 1.30
CA ILE A 88 8.17 6.45 2.02
C ILE A 88 7.60 5.33 1.15
N ALA A 89 7.54 4.12 1.69
CA ALA A 89 7.04 2.94 1.03
C ALA A 89 5.69 2.50 1.61
N TYR A 90 4.87 1.88 0.77
CA TYR A 90 3.62 1.24 1.15
C TYR A 90 3.45 -0.08 0.42
N GLY A 91 3.13 -1.13 1.19
CA GLY A 91 2.88 -2.47 0.66
C GLY A 91 1.88 -3.22 1.52
N ASN A 92 0.94 -3.92 0.88
CA ASN A 92 0.00 -4.83 1.53
C ASN A 92 -0.73 -4.28 2.78
N GLY A 93 -1.10 -3.00 2.77
CA GLY A 93 -1.82 -2.37 3.88
C GLY A 93 -0.96 -1.70 4.96
N HIS A 94 0.35 -1.69 4.78
CA HIS A 94 1.32 -1.15 5.74
C HIS A 94 2.27 -0.15 5.08
N SER A 95 2.76 0.82 5.84
CA SER A 95 3.77 1.79 5.40
C SER A 95 5.02 1.71 6.24
N PHE A 96 6.16 2.01 5.61
CA PHE A 96 7.50 1.99 6.22
C PHE A 96 8.43 2.90 5.39
N VAL A 97 9.67 3.08 5.83
CA VAL A 97 10.69 3.85 5.09
C VAL A 97 11.68 2.89 4.42
N VAL A 98 12.12 3.25 3.22
CA VAL A 98 13.32 2.68 2.59
C VAL A 98 14.37 3.76 2.50
N ALA A 99 15.48 3.63 3.24
CA ALA A 99 16.60 4.55 3.18
C ALA A 99 17.65 4.06 2.18
N ASP A 100 18.33 4.99 1.52
CA ASP A 100 19.46 4.75 0.63
C ASP A 100 20.68 5.45 1.22
N VAL A 101 21.63 4.68 1.74
CA VAL A 101 22.83 5.21 2.39
C VAL A 101 24.03 4.45 1.84
N ASN A 102 24.99 5.17 1.27
CA ASN A 102 26.21 4.59 0.71
C ASN A 102 25.95 3.48 -0.34
N SER A 103 24.90 3.62 -1.15
CA SER A 103 24.44 2.64 -2.17
C SER A 103 23.82 1.35 -1.61
N ASP A 104 23.63 1.28 -0.30
CA ASP A 104 22.90 0.23 0.39
C ASP A 104 21.49 0.70 0.73
N LEU A 105 20.52 -0.20 0.53
CA LEU A 105 19.12 0.06 0.87
C LEU A 105 18.81 -0.52 2.24
N PHE A 106 18.03 0.20 3.05
CA PHE A 106 17.61 -0.25 4.37
C PHE A 106 16.09 -0.17 4.49
N ILE A 107 15.46 -1.23 4.98
CA ILE A 107 14.06 -1.14 5.44
C ILE A 107 14.09 -0.60 6.86
N LEU A 108 13.33 0.46 7.11
CA LEU A 108 13.18 1.05 8.43
C LEU A 108 11.69 1.14 8.78
N ASP A 109 11.30 0.48 9.86
CA ASP A 109 9.91 0.41 10.33
C ASP A 109 9.85 0.79 11.82
N ALA A 110 9.45 2.03 12.10
CA ALA A 110 9.33 2.51 13.47
C ALA A 110 8.11 1.92 14.21
N LEU A 111 7.13 1.32 13.51
CA LEU A 111 6.08 0.57 14.20
C LEU A 111 6.62 -0.78 14.70
N VAL A 112 7.50 -1.42 13.93
CA VAL A 112 8.09 -2.73 14.23
C VAL A 112 9.61 -2.67 14.06
N PRO A 113 10.35 -2.04 15.00
CA PRO A 113 11.78 -1.79 14.83
C PRO A 113 12.62 -3.06 14.59
N GLU A 114 12.13 -4.22 15.02
CA GLU A 114 12.78 -5.53 14.87
C GLU A 114 12.97 -5.93 13.39
N ILE A 115 12.16 -5.41 12.48
CA ILE A 115 12.32 -5.70 11.04
C ILE A 115 13.25 -4.72 10.32
N SER A 116 13.80 -3.74 11.03
CA SER A 116 14.63 -2.70 10.44
C SER A 116 16.06 -3.20 10.23
N GLY A 117 16.61 -2.98 9.03
CA GLY A 117 17.95 -3.42 8.69
C GLY A 117 18.24 -3.40 7.20
N LEU A 118 19.44 -3.88 6.85
CA LEU A 118 19.95 -3.91 5.47
C LEU A 118 19.03 -4.76 4.57
N LEU A 119 18.53 -4.12 3.51
CA LEU A 119 17.71 -4.76 2.49
C LEU A 119 18.61 -5.40 1.43
N GLN A 120 18.86 -6.69 1.62
CA GLN A 120 19.71 -7.46 0.73
C GLN A 120 19.13 -7.53 -0.71
N PRO A 121 19.97 -7.48 -1.76
CA PRO A 121 19.50 -7.48 -3.15
C PRO A 121 18.59 -8.67 -3.51
N GLN A 122 18.82 -9.84 -2.93
CA GLN A 122 17.98 -11.03 -3.17
C GLN A 122 16.54 -10.90 -2.65
N ASN A 123 16.29 -9.97 -1.71
CA ASN A 123 14.95 -9.72 -1.19
C ASN A 123 14.16 -8.73 -2.06
N ILE A 124 14.80 -8.14 -3.09
CA ILE A 124 14.18 -7.24 -4.06
C ILE A 124 14.11 -7.98 -5.39
N CYS A 125 12.91 -8.36 -5.84
CA CYS A 125 12.81 -9.19 -7.05
C CYS A 125 13.25 -8.44 -8.32
N HIS A 126 13.30 -7.10 -8.31
CA HIS A 126 13.77 -6.28 -9.42
C HIS A 126 14.35 -4.93 -8.95
N ARG A 127 15.68 -4.84 -8.72
CA ARG A 127 16.34 -3.60 -8.25
C ARG A 127 16.10 -2.40 -9.18
N HIS A 128 16.09 -2.61 -10.51
CA HIS A 128 15.75 -1.57 -11.49
C HIS A 128 14.36 -0.94 -11.25
N CYS A 129 13.41 -1.67 -10.65
CA CYS A 129 12.07 -1.16 -10.39
C CYS A 129 11.97 -0.31 -9.09
N TYR A 130 13.01 -0.29 -8.24
CA TYR A 130 13.09 0.66 -7.12
C TYR A 130 13.22 2.11 -7.62
N GLU A 131 13.93 2.30 -8.73
CA GLU A 131 14.03 3.59 -9.42
C GLU A 131 12.66 4.01 -9.99
N ASP A 132 11.88 3.04 -10.49
CA ASP A 132 10.51 3.22 -10.99
C ASP A 132 9.45 3.38 -9.87
N ASN A 133 9.87 3.45 -8.61
CA ASN A 133 9.00 3.60 -7.43
C ASN A 133 7.97 2.48 -7.20
N VAL A 134 8.06 1.36 -7.92
CA VAL A 134 7.21 0.18 -7.74
C VAL A 134 8.05 -1.08 -7.81
N PHE A 135 8.16 -1.83 -6.73
CA PHE A 135 9.03 -3.01 -6.67
C PHE A 135 8.40 -4.11 -5.82
N SER A 136 8.95 -5.32 -5.92
CA SER A 136 8.50 -6.47 -5.13
C SER A 136 9.49 -6.79 -4.02
N LEU A 137 8.99 -7.01 -2.80
CA LEU A 137 9.79 -7.34 -1.61
C LEU A 137 9.44 -8.69 -1.02
N ASP A 138 10.43 -9.54 -0.80
CA ASP A 138 10.29 -10.76 0.01
C ASP A 138 10.52 -10.46 1.50
N MET A 139 9.48 -9.95 2.16
CA MET A 139 9.55 -9.59 3.58
C MET A 139 9.79 -10.79 4.50
N ILE A 140 9.45 -12.01 4.08
CA ILE A 140 9.68 -13.20 4.90
C ILE A 140 11.18 -13.47 5.00
N SER A 141 11.86 -13.48 3.84
CA SER A 141 13.32 -13.64 3.78
C SER A 141 14.05 -12.50 4.50
N HIS A 142 13.58 -11.25 4.30
CA HIS A 142 14.11 -10.09 5.00
C HIS A 142 14.02 -10.24 6.52
N ILE A 143 12.83 -10.55 7.07
CA ILE A 143 12.62 -10.69 8.51
C ILE A 143 13.49 -11.79 9.10
N ASN A 144 13.59 -12.94 8.43
CA ASN A 144 14.46 -14.02 8.87
C ASN A 144 15.92 -13.54 8.97
N GLN A 145 16.42 -12.84 7.95
CA GLN A 145 17.80 -12.33 7.92
C GLN A 145 18.09 -11.35 9.06
N VAL A 146 17.26 -10.33 9.24
CA VAL A 146 17.48 -9.32 10.31
C VAL A 146 17.30 -9.92 11.70
N SER A 147 16.39 -10.89 11.86
CA SER A 147 16.17 -11.58 13.14
C SER A 147 17.34 -12.51 13.52
N PHE A 148 18.02 -13.13 12.56
CA PHE A 148 19.24 -13.90 12.86
C PHE A 148 20.36 -13.02 13.45
N GLY A 149 20.42 -11.74 13.08
CA GLY A 149 21.34 -10.76 13.67
C GLY A 149 20.93 -10.28 15.07
N GLN A 150 19.64 -10.43 15.42
CA GLN A 150 19.08 -9.99 16.70
C GLN A 150 18.77 -11.21 17.58
N GLN A 151 19.78 -11.71 18.30
CA GLN A 151 19.75 -12.97 19.09
C GLN A 151 18.55 -13.14 20.07
N ALA A 152 17.79 -12.09 20.34
CA ALA A 152 16.68 -12.08 21.29
C ALA A 152 15.27 -12.20 20.66
N VAL A 153 15.12 -12.20 19.33
CA VAL A 153 13.79 -12.15 18.69
C VAL A 153 13.56 -13.36 17.79
N ASN A 154 12.47 -14.08 18.04
CA ASN A 154 12.05 -15.20 17.20
C ASN A 154 11.36 -14.66 15.93
N PRO A 155 11.91 -14.89 14.72
CA PRO A 155 11.32 -14.38 13.48
C PRO A 155 9.89 -14.89 13.25
N GLN A 156 9.56 -16.09 13.75
CA GLN A 156 8.22 -16.65 13.58
C GLN A 156 7.16 -15.84 14.33
N ASP A 157 7.49 -15.27 15.49
CA ASP A 157 6.57 -14.46 16.28
C ASP A 157 6.30 -13.12 15.60
N ILE A 158 7.34 -12.49 15.02
CA ILE A 158 7.20 -11.31 14.17
C ILE A 158 6.29 -11.62 12.99
N LEU A 159 6.58 -12.68 12.23
CA LEU A 159 5.83 -13.04 11.03
C LEU A 159 4.35 -13.30 11.33
N LEU A 160 4.04 -13.93 12.47
CA LEU A 160 2.65 -14.18 12.90
C LEU A 160 1.91 -12.88 13.27
N ALA A 161 2.61 -11.93 13.89
CA ALA A 161 2.06 -10.62 14.25
C ALA A 161 1.88 -9.72 13.01
N GLN A 162 2.85 -9.74 12.09
CA GLN A 162 2.93 -8.84 10.95
C GLN A 162 2.26 -9.42 9.70
N ARG A 163 0.93 -9.49 9.73
CA ARG A 163 0.10 -10.06 8.64
C ARG A 163 0.23 -9.36 7.28
N TRP A 164 0.80 -8.17 7.23
CA TRP A 164 1.07 -7.46 5.97
C TRP A 164 2.29 -8.05 5.22
N THR A 165 3.11 -8.88 5.87
CA THR A 165 4.31 -9.49 5.27
C THR A 165 4.01 -10.71 4.40
N HIS A 166 2.77 -11.20 4.44
CA HIS A 166 2.36 -12.41 3.72
C HIS A 166 0.88 -12.33 3.31
N PHE A 167 0.50 -13.20 2.37
CA PHE A 167 -0.89 -13.36 1.94
C PHE A 167 -1.51 -14.58 2.61
N ARG A 168 -2.80 -14.53 2.91
CA ARG A 168 -3.51 -15.72 3.38
C ARG A 168 -3.53 -16.76 2.26
N LYS A 169 -3.40 -18.04 2.62
CA LYS A 169 -3.34 -19.22 1.71
C LYS A 169 -4.49 -19.34 0.68
N ASN A 170 -5.52 -18.48 0.74
CA ASN A 170 -6.74 -18.52 -0.07
C ASN A 170 -7.30 -17.10 -0.42
N GLN A 171 -6.47 -16.05 -0.47
CA GLN A 171 -6.92 -14.73 -0.96
C GLN A 171 -7.14 -14.75 -2.48
N ASP A 172 -8.36 -15.19 -2.80
CA ASP A 172 -9.13 -15.08 -4.03
C ASP A 172 -8.65 -15.84 -5.28
N ARG A 173 -9.50 -16.76 -5.75
CA ARG A 173 -9.44 -17.57 -6.98
C ARG A 173 -9.35 -16.78 -8.31
N PHE A 174 -9.11 -15.47 -8.27
CA PHE A 174 -8.77 -14.63 -9.42
C PHE A 174 -7.48 -13.80 -9.21
N GLY A 175 -6.89 -13.82 -8.00
CA GLY A 175 -5.52 -13.36 -7.70
C GLY A 175 -4.59 -14.50 -7.24
N SER A 176 -5.11 -15.72 -7.07
CA SER A 176 -4.35 -16.90 -6.63
C SER A 176 -4.72 -18.18 -7.40
N GLY A 177 -5.38 -18.08 -8.55
CA GLY A 177 -5.91 -19.21 -9.30
C GLY A 177 -5.55 -19.20 -10.78
N GLY A 178 -4.35 -19.69 -11.10
CA GLY A 178 -3.99 -20.17 -12.44
C GLY A 178 -3.26 -19.16 -13.34
N ARG A 179 -1.91 -19.23 -13.31
CA ARG A 179 -1.00 -18.78 -14.38
C ARG A 179 -0.95 -17.27 -14.70
N GLU A 180 -0.67 -16.46 -13.69
CA GLU A 180 0.21 -15.29 -13.86
C GLU A 180 1.41 -15.44 -12.93
N SER A 181 2.16 -16.52 -13.18
CA SER A 181 3.56 -16.65 -12.79
C SER A 181 4.38 -16.02 -13.91
N TYR A 182 4.54 -14.70 -13.91
CA TYR A 182 5.68 -14.07 -14.57
C TYR A 182 6.87 -13.87 -13.62
N ILE A 183 6.83 -14.49 -12.44
CA ILE A 183 8.00 -14.78 -11.63
C ILE A 183 7.78 -16.17 -11.00
N VAL A 184 8.45 -17.18 -11.58
CA VAL A 184 8.88 -18.48 -11.02
C VAL A 184 7.88 -19.34 -10.22
N GLN A 185 7.88 -20.65 -10.49
CA GLN A 185 7.11 -21.73 -9.83
C GLN A 185 7.46 -22.01 -8.35
N THR A 186 8.01 -21.04 -7.62
CA THR A 186 8.15 -21.11 -6.16
C THR A 186 7.26 -20.03 -5.56
N LYS A 187 6.25 -20.44 -4.78
CA LYS A 187 5.34 -19.60 -3.97
C LYS A 187 5.82 -18.16 -3.81
N ASN A 188 5.38 -17.23 -4.65
CA ASN A 188 5.86 -15.86 -4.61
C ASN A 188 5.27 -15.14 -3.38
N SER A 189 5.99 -15.20 -2.25
CA SER A 189 5.68 -14.51 -0.99
C SER A 189 5.81 -13.01 -1.10
N SER A 190 6.46 -12.51 -2.16
CA SER A 190 6.78 -11.11 -2.31
C SER A 190 5.56 -10.22 -2.39
N ILE A 191 5.60 -9.09 -1.69
CA ILE A 191 4.59 -8.03 -1.71
C ILE A 191 4.94 -6.99 -2.78
N ILE A 192 3.94 -6.47 -3.49
CA ILE A 192 4.15 -5.31 -4.37
C ILE A 192 4.12 -4.05 -3.50
N VAL A 193 5.17 -3.24 -3.61
CA VAL A 193 5.40 -2.02 -2.86
C VAL A 193 5.42 -0.86 -3.82
N ARG A 194 4.76 0.25 -3.43
CA ARG A 194 4.95 1.55 -4.06
C ARG A 194 5.72 2.45 -3.10
N SER A 195 6.73 3.15 -3.61
CA SER A 195 7.48 4.15 -2.85
C SER A 195 7.27 5.55 -3.40
N TYR A 196 7.57 6.55 -2.58
CA TYR A 196 7.42 7.96 -2.91
C TYR A 196 8.56 8.76 -2.29
N GLN A 197 8.95 9.84 -2.94
CA GLN A 197 9.77 10.86 -2.30
C GLN A 197 9.07 11.39 -1.04
N PRO A 198 9.81 11.83 0.01
CA PRO A 198 9.25 12.12 1.32
C PRO A 198 7.99 13.01 1.29
N GLU A 199 8.05 14.18 0.64
CA GLU A 199 6.93 15.12 0.54
C GLU A 199 5.68 14.49 -0.13
N SER A 200 5.90 13.77 -1.23
CA SER A 200 4.82 13.08 -1.96
C SER A 200 4.25 11.91 -1.15
N GLY A 201 5.09 11.18 -0.43
CA GLY A 201 4.69 10.06 0.42
C GLY A 201 3.86 10.51 1.61
N ILE A 202 4.26 11.59 2.28
CA ILE A 202 3.49 12.22 3.36
C ILE A 202 2.10 12.61 2.83
N THR A 203 2.06 13.31 1.69
CA THR A 203 0.80 13.71 1.03
C THR A 203 -0.07 12.49 0.70
N ALA A 204 0.51 11.42 0.16
CA ALA A 204 -0.19 10.20 -0.19
C ALA A 204 -0.81 9.51 1.05
N LEU A 205 -0.05 9.39 2.14
CA LEU A 205 -0.52 8.76 3.38
C LEU A 205 -1.63 9.58 4.06
N TYR A 206 -1.49 10.91 4.13
CA TYR A 206 -2.55 11.81 4.63
C TYR A 206 -3.81 11.76 3.78
N ALA A 207 -3.67 11.86 2.45
CA ALA A 207 -4.81 11.80 1.53
C ALA A 207 -5.52 10.44 1.62
N TYR A 208 -4.77 9.35 1.75
CA TYR A 208 -5.34 8.01 1.89
C TYR A 208 -6.03 7.79 3.24
N ASP A 209 -5.49 8.32 4.33
CA ASP A 209 -6.17 8.29 5.63
C ASP A 209 -7.49 9.06 5.64
N GLN A 210 -7.46 10.30 5.12
CA GLN A 210 -8.67 11.12 4.96
C GLN A 210 -9.67 10.46 4.02
N TYR A 211 -9.20 9.84 2.93
CA TYR A 211 -10.07 9.14 1.99
C TYR A 211 -10.82 8.00 2.66
N LYS A 212 -10.11 7.15 3.44
CA LYS A 212 -10.73 6.09 4.24
C LYS A 212 -11.79 6.69 5.17
N ALA A 213 -11.44 7.69 5.96
CA ALA A 213 -12.36 8.31 6.92
C ALA A 213 -13.61 8.88 6.23
N SER A 214 -13.44 9.61 5.12
CA SER A 214 -14.52 10.22 4.36
C SER A 214 -15.48 9.21 3.75
N VAL A 215 -14.97 8.10 3.22
CA VAL A 215 -15.81 7.00 2.73
C VAL A 215 -16.59 6.33 3.85
N TYR A 216 -15.97 6.11 5.01
CA TYR A 216 -16.64 5.43 6.12
C TYR A 216 -17.68 6.30 6.83
N ASN A 217 -17.50 7.62 6.81
CA ASN A 217 -18.42 8.60 7.41
C ASN A 217 -19.40 9.20 6.39
N ASP A 218 -19.56 8.59 5.20
CA ASP A 218 -20.47 9.05 4.15
C ASP A 218 -20.26 10.51 3.69
N ARG A 219 -19.03 11.06 3.85
CA ARG A 219 -18.64 12.38 3.33
C ARG A 219 -18.27 12.27 1.86
N LEU A 220 -19.28 12.03 1.02
CA LEU A 220 -19.08 11.64 -0.39
C LEU A 220 -18.37 12.67 -1.28
N PRO A 221 -18.65 13.99 -1.18
CA PRO A 221 -17.93 14.98 -1.98
C PRO A 221 -16.42 14.98 -1.68
N GLU A 222 -16.07 14.93 -0.40
CA GLU A 222 -14.68 14.86 0.08
C GLU A 222 -14.03 13.54 -0.34
N ALA A 223 -14.71 12.41 -0.16
CA ALA A 223 -14.23 11.10 -0.60
C ALA A 223 -13.96 11.05 -2.11
N TYR A 224 -14.87 11.61 -2.92
CA TYR A 224 -14.70 11.67 -4.37
C TYR A 224 -13.53 12.58 -4.75
N TYR A 225 -13.39 13.76 -4.13
CA TYR A 225 -12.25 14.64 -4.34
C TYR A 225 -10.93 13.94 -4.02
N LEU A 226 -10.82 13.29 -2.87
CA LEU A 226 -9.62 12.56 -2.47
C LEU A 226 -9.32 11.37 -3.39
N SER A 227 -10.34 10.73 -3.99
CA SER A 227 -10.11 9.72 -5.03
C SER A 227 -9.44 10.26 -6.29
N LYS A 228 -9.59 11.56 -6.60
CA LYS A 228 -8.84 12.25 -7.67
C LYS A 228 -7.40 12.49 -7.27
N VAL A 229 -7.20 13.01 -6.06
CA VAL A 229 -5.86 13.25 -5.51
C VAL A 229 -5.06 11.94 -5.54
N LEU A 230 -5.69 10.83 -5.16
CA LEU A 230 -5.03 9.52 -5.11
C LEU A 230 -4.87 8.83 -6.48
N GLU A 231 -5.31 9.40 -7.61
CA GLU A 231 -5.19 8.76 -8.93
C GLU A 231 -3.74 8.36 -9.25
N ASN A 232 -2.78 9.22 -8.91
CA ASN A 232 -1.35 8.93 -9.10
C ASN A 232 -0.66 8.41 -7.83
N TYR A 233 -1.29 8.56 -6.67
CA TYR A 233 -0.71 8.30 -5.35
C TYR A 233 -1.42 7.16 -4.60
N TYR A 234 -2.24 6.34 -5.28
CA TYR A 234 -2.93 5.24 -4.62
C TYR A 234 -1.90 4.22 -4.12
N PRO A 235 -1.78 4.00 -2.80
CA PRO A 235 -0.63 3.31 -2.27
C PRO A 235 -0.76 1.78 -2.32
N ASN A 236 -1.98 1.26 -2.36
CA ASN A 236 -2.22 -0.19 -2.36
C ASN A 236 -2.35 -0.73 -3.79
N LEU A 237 -1.22 -1.13 -4.38
CA LEU A 237 -1.19 -1.66 -5.74
C LEU A 237 -1.57 -3.14 -5.78
N ASP A 238 -0.98 -3.96 -4.91
CA ASP A 238 -1.02 -5.43 -4.99
C ASP A 238 -2.39 -6.01 -5.41
N ILE A 239 -2.46 -6.66 -6.58
CA ILE A 239 -3.68 -7.28 -7.14
C ILE A 239 -4.44 -8.17 -6.16
N ARG A 240 -3.75 -8.81 -5.21
CA ARG A 240 -4.36 -9.71 -4.22
C ARG A 240 -5.19 -8.93 -3.19
N ASN A 241 -4.93 -7.63 -3.06
CA ASN A 241 -5.73 -6.72 -2.25
C ASN A 241 -6.87 -6.11 -3.08
N LYS A 242 -8.10 -6.35 -2.63
CA LYS A 242 -9.27 -5.64 -3.14
C LYS A 242 -9.29 -4.21 -2.59
N PRO A 243 -9.54 -3.18 -3.43
CA PRO A 243 -9.65 -1.79 -2.98
C PRO A 243 -11.03 -1.56 -2.31
N GLN A 244 -11.28 -2.22 -1.18
CA GLN A 244 -12.58 -2.30 -0.51
C GLN A 244 -13.17 -0.94 -0.15
N VAL A 245 -12.31 0.01 0.24
CA VAL A 245 -12.71 1.38 0.55
C VAL A 245 -13.28 2.04 -0.70
N THR A 246 -12.59 1.93 -1.83
CA THR A 246 -13.08 2.42 -3.12
C THR A 246 -14.34 1.71 -3.58
N GLU A 247 -14.42 0.38 -3.44
CA GLU A 247 -15.66 -0.35 -3.77
C GLU A 247 -16.87 0.16 -2.98
N LYS A 248 -16.67 0.53 -1.70
CA LYS A 248 -17.72 1.14 -0.87
C LYS A 248 -18.14 2.50 -1.42
N LEU A 249 -17.19 3.36 -1.80
CA LEU A 249 -17.49 4.65 -2.43
C LEU A 249 -18.29 4.47 -3.73
N ILE A 250 -17.81 3.59 -4.64
CA ILE A 250 -18.46 3.29 -5.91
C ILE A 250 -19.90 2.81 -5.69
N THR A 251 -20.09 1.88 -4.75
CA THR A 251 -21.42 1.36 -4.40
C THR A 251 -22.34 2.47 -3.89
N ARG A 252 -21.82 3.37 -3.05
CA ARG A 252 -22.61 4.46 -2.48
C ARG A 252 -23.01 5.50 -3.52
N LEU A 253 -22.08 5.91 -4.38
CA LEU A 253 -22.34 6.79 -5.52
C LEU A 253 -23.38 6.17 -6.48
N GLY A 254 -23.21 4.89 -6.82
CA GLY A 254 -24.13 4.17 -7.69
C GLY A 254 -25.56 4.06 -7.13
N LYS A 255 -25.72 3.83 -5.82
CA LYS A 255 -27.04 3.82 -5.15
C LYS A 255 -27.73 5.18 -5.14
N LEU A 256 -26.98 6.27 -5.22
CA LEU A 256 -27.51 7.64 -5.28
C LEU A 256 -27.79 8.12 -6.71
N GLY A 257 -27.56 7.28 -7.72
CA GLY A 257 -27.70 7.69 -9.13
C GLY A 257 -26.57 8.59 -9.64
N LEU A 258 -25.47 8.73 -8.87
CA LEU A 258 -24.31 9.55 -9.25
C LEU A 258 -23.37 8.76 -10.18
N ASP A 259 -23.92 8.35 -11.32
CA ASP A 259 -23.33 7.37 -12.24
C ASP A 259 -22.00 7.81 -12.83
N THR A 260 -21.92 9.08 -13.26
CA THR A 260 -20.68 9.66 -13.77
C THR A 260 -19.58 9.63 -12.72
N LEU A 261 -19.90 9.94 -11.46
CA LEU A 261 -18.92 9.93 -10.38
C LEU A 261 -18.46 8.50 -10.07
N ALA A 262 -19.40 7.55 -10.02
CA ALA A 262 -19.09 6.14 -9.80
C ALA A 262 -18.19 5.57 -10.90
N SER A 263 -18.50 5.86 -12.17
CA SER A 263 -17.70 5.46 -13.33
C SER A 263 -16.29 6.05 -13.29
N LEU A 264 -16.18 7.36 -13.00
CA LEU A 264 -14.88 8.02 -12.88
C LEU A 264 -14.05 7.43 -11.74
N THR A 265 -14.65 7.12 -10.59
CA THR A 265 -13.93 6.49 -9.47
C THR A 265 -13.44 5.08 -9.82
N ILE A 266 -14.24 4.29 -10.55
CA ILE A 266 -13.82 2.98 -11.07
C ILE A 266 -12.58 3.15 -11.96
N ASP A 267 -12.66 4.04 -12.95
CA ASP A 267 -11.64 4.20 -13.96
C ASP A 267 -10.33 4.77 -13.39
N ARG A 268 -10.39 5.76 -12.49
CA ARG A 268 -9.21 6.30 -11.79
C ARG A 268 -8.51 5.25 -10.93
N THR A 269 -9.28 4.47 -10.18
CA THR A 269 -8.69 3.40 -9.35
C THR A 269 -8.06 2.33 -10.23
N ALA A 270 -8.62 2.08 -11.41
CA ALA A 270 -8.01 1.19 -12.37
C ALA A 270 -6.72 1.73 -12.97
N HIS A 271 -6.70 3.00 -13.35
CA HIS A 271 -5.51 3.67 -13.84
C HIS A 271 -4.39 3.70 -12.78
N ALA A 272 -4.73 4.04 -11.53
CA ALA A 272 -3.79 4.05 -10.41
C ALA A 272 -3.08 2.70 -10.17
N ARG A 273 -3.72 1.59 -10.57
CA ARG A 273 -3.25 0.22 -10.43
C ARG A 273 -2.79 -0.41 -11.75
N GLU A 274 -2.80 0.35 -12.83
CA GLU A 274 -2.47 -0.12 -14.18
C GLU A 274 -1.00 -0.55 -14.31
N LEU A 275 -0.13 -0.04 -13.42
CA LEU A 275 1.29 -0.41 -13.33
C LEU A 275 1.52 -1.92 -13.13
N GLU A 276 0.52 -2.66 -12.65
CA GLU A 276 0.62 -4.10 -12.51
C GLU A 276 0.42 -4.86 -13.84
N GLN A 277 -0.10 -4.21 -14.88
CA GLN A 277 -0.38 -4.77 -16.22
C GLN A 277 -1.11 -6.13 -16.22
N THR A 278 -1.89 -6.41 -15.18
CA THR A 278 -2.57 -7.71 -15.04
C THR A 278 -4.00 -7.69 -15.56
N ILE A 279 -4.48 -8.87 -15.95
CA ILE A 279 -5.89 -9.02 -16.34
C ILE A 279 -6.82 -8.88 -15.13
N ALA A 280 -6.31 -9.12 -13.92
CA ALA A 280 -7.08 -9.06 -12.68
C ALA A 280 -7.68 -7.68 -12.46
N GLN A 281 -6.95 -6.63 -12.81
CA GLN A 281 -7.43 -5.25 -12.66
C GLN A 281 -8.57 -4.92 -13.64
N GLN A 282 -8.48 -5.41 -14.88
CA GLN A 282 -9.55 -5.24 -15.87
C GLN A 282 -10.80 -6.07 -15.51
N ILE A 283 -10.61 -7.27 -14.97
CA ILE A 283 -11.70 -8.09 -14.42
C ILE A 283 -12.38 -7.36 -13.26
N TRP A 284 -11.60 -6.80 -12.32
CA TRP A 284 -12.13 -6.01 -11.21
C TRP A 284 -12.95 -4.83 -11.71
N ARG A 285 -12.44 -4.09 -12.72
CA ARG A 285 -13.10 -2.93 -13.33
C ARG A 285 -14.45 -3.33 -13.93
N SER A 286 -14.50 -4.39 -14.73
CA SER A 286 -15.76 -4.94 -15.27
C SER A 286 -16.73 -5.36 -14.16
N ASP A 287 -16.23 -6.04 -13.11
CA ASP A 287 -17.06 -6.44 -11.98
C ASP A 287 -17.67 -5.26 -11.21
N GLN A 288 -17.01 -4.11 -11.11
CA GLN A 288 -17.62 -2.91 -10.50
C GLN A 288 -18.76 -2.34 -11.35
N TYR A 289 -18.58 -2.24 -12.67
CA TYR A 289 -19.65 -1.81 -13.58
C TYR A 289 -20.84 -2.78 -13.54
N ARG A 290 -20.57 -4.09 -13.52
CA ARG A 290 -21.62 -5.11 -13.32
C ARG A 290 -22.39 -4.90 -12.02
N LYS A 291 -21.71 -4.62 -10.90
CA LYS A 291 -22.37 -4.37 -9.61
C LYS A 291 -23.28 -3.14 -9.68
N ILE A 292 -22.87 -2.08 -10.37
CA ILE A 292 -23.71 -0.88 -10.59
C ILE A 292 -25.00 -1.24 -11.33
N TYR A 293 -24.89 -2.03 -12.42
CA TYR A 293 -26.04 -2.51 -13.19
C TYR A 293 -26.99 -3.36 -12.34
N VAL A 294 -26.47 -4.37 -11.62
CA VAL A 294 -27.30 -5.25 -10.77
C VAL A 294 -28.04 -4.48 -9.69
N GLN A 295 -27.41 -3.46 -9.11
CA GLN A 295 -28.02 -2.64 -8.06
C GLN A 295 -29.09 -1.68 -8.60
N ASN A 296 -29.05 -1.35 -9.89
CA ASN A 296 -29.95 -0.39 -10.51
C ASN A 296 -30.34 -0.89 -11.91
N LYS A 297 -31.28 -1.84 -11.97
CA LYS A 297 -31.83 -2.36 -13.22
C LYS A 297 -32.41 -1.19 -14.03
N GLY A 298 -31.74 -0.82 -15.13
CA GLY A 298 -31.97 0.44 -15.86
C GLY A 298 -30.68 1.15 -16.29
N LYS A 299 -29.53 0.77 -15.73
CA LYS A 299 -28.20 1.30 -16.12
C LYS A 299 -27.53 0.45 -17.19
N GLU A 300 -28.16 0.31 -18.36
CA GLU A 300 -27.64 -0.51 -19.47
C GLU A 300 -26.22 -0.11 -19.88
N TRP A 301 -25.89 1.18 -19.80
CA TRP A 301 -24.54 1.70 -20.03
C TRP A 301 -23.47 1.00 -19.18
N ALA A 302 -23.80 0.58 -17.95
CA ALA A 302 -22.87 -0.08 -17.05
C ALA A 302 -22.69 -1.55 -17.44
N LYS A 303 -23.77 -2.23 -17.89
CA LYS A 303 -23.69 -3.58 -18.46
C LYS A 303 -22.88 -3.59 -19.76
N GLU A 304 -23.10 -2.60 -20.62
CA GLU A 304 -22.35 -2.42 -21.87
C GLU A 304 -20.86 -2.20 -21.58
N LYS A 305 -20.49 -1.25 -20.70
CA LYS A 305 -19.08 -1.06 -20.29
C LYS A 305 -18.46 -2.33 -19.72
N ALA A 306 -19.16 -3.05 -18.84
CA ALA A 306 -18.66 -4.30 -18.27
C ALA A 306 -18.41 -5.37 -19.36
N THR A 307 -19.30 -5.44 -20.35
CA THR A 307 -19.22 -6.36 -21.48
C THR A 307 -18.07 -6.00 -22.42
N ASN A 308 -17.91 -4.72 -22.74
CA ASN A 308 -16.85 -4.21 -23.61
C ASN A 308 -15.47 -4.51 -23.02
N ILE A 309 -15.27 -4.25 -21.72
CA ILE A 309 -14.00 -4.56 -21.05
C ILE A 309 -13.65 -6.05 -21.18
N LEU A 310 -14.59 -6.96 -20.89
CA LEU A 310 -14.33 -8.40 -20.96
C LEU A 310 -14.16 -8.90 -22.40
N SER A 311 -14.90 -8.35 -23.35
CA SER A 311 -14.77 -8.68 -24.77
C SER A 311 -13.42 -8.23 -25.32
N SER A 312 -12.98 -7.00 -24.98
CA SER A 312 -11.65 -6.52 -25.34
C SER A 312 -10.54 -7.36 -24.72
N LEU A 313 -10.68 -7.79 -23.46
CA LEU A 313 -9.73 -8.72 -22.84
C LEU A 313 -9.60 -10.03 -23.63
N LEU A 314 -10.70 -10.60 -24.14
CA LEU A 314 -10.65 -11.86 -24.90
C LEU A 314 -9.86 -11.76 -26.21
N LEU A 315 -9.70 -10.56 -26.76
CA LEU A 315 -8.87 -10.31 -27.94
C LEU A 315 -7.37 -10.39 -27.63
N ASN A 316 -6.98 -10.35 -26.35
CA ASN A 316 -5.60 -10.46 -25.95
C ASN A 316 -5.05 -11.88 -26.23
N ALA A 317 -4.07 -11.95 -27.14
CA ALA A 317 -3.44 -13.18 -27.56
C ALA A 317 -2.61 -13.86 -26.45
N THR A 318 -2.13 -13.10 -25.45
CA THR A 318 -1.27 -13.61 -24.37
C THR A 318 -2.04 -14.37 -23.29
N LEU A 319 -3.38 -14.30 -23.30
CA LEU A 319 -4.22 -15.00 -22.33
C LEU A 319 -4.15 -16.52 -22.49
N THR A 320 -4.00 -17.22 -21.37
CA THR A 320 -4.11 -18.68 -21.30
C THR A 320 -5.53 -19.16 -21.58
N THR A 321 -5.67 -20.43 -21.98
CA THR A 321 -6.98 -21.08 -22.19
C THR A 321 -7.88 -20.98 -20.96
N GLY A 322 -7.34 -21.20 -19.76
CA GLY A 322 -8.08 -21.10 -18.50
C GLY A 322 -8.62 -19.69 -18.25
N GLN A 323 -7.80 -18.66 -18.46
CA GLN A 323 -8.23 -17.26 -18.33
C GLN A 323 -9.32 -16.91 -19.35
N LYS A 324 -9.17 -17.33 -20.61
CA LYS A 324 -10.21 -17.12 -21.65
C LYS A 324 -11.53 -17.78 -21.28
N ILE A 325 -11.51 -19.01 -20.74
CA ILE A 325 -12.72 -19.70 -20.26
C ILE A 325 -13.37 -18.93 -19.10
N ALA A 326 -12.57 -18.47 -18.13
CA ALA A 326 -13.09 -17.71 -16.99
C ALA A 326 -13.74 -16.38 -17.41
N ILE A 327 -13.13 -15.66 -18.35
CA ILE A 327 -13.68 -14.41 -18.90
C ILE A 327 -14.97 -14.69 -19.69
N LYS A 328 -15.00 -15.74 -20.53
CA LYS A 328 -16.23 -16.18 -21.22
C LYS A 328 -17.35 -16.51 -20.24
N GLY A 329 -17.05 -17.19 -19.14
CA GLY A 329 -18.02 -17.47 -18.08
C GLY A 329 -18.63 -16.19 -17.47
N LYS A 330 -17.82 -15.15 -17.24
CA LYS A 330 -18.30 -13.84 -16.77
C LYS A 330 -19.18 -13.13 -17.81
N LEU A 331 -18.85 -13.21 -19.10
CA LEU A 331 -19.68 -12.67 -20.19
C LEU A 331 -21.03 -13.38 -20.28
N ILE A 332 -21.05 -14.72 -20.21
CA ILE A 332 -22.30 -15.50 -20.18
C ILE A 332 -23.16 -15.11 -18.98
N TYR A 333 -22.54 -14.91 -17.81
CA TYR A 333 -23.26 -14.46 -16.64
C TYR A 333 -23.85 -13.05 -16.84
N LEU A 334 -23.08 -12.10 -17.37
CA LEU A 334 -23.56 -10.74 -17.69
C LEU A 334 -24.73 -10.75 -18.67
N ALA A 335 -24.71 -11.61 -19.70
CA ALA A 335 -25.79 -11.72 -20.66
C ALA A 335 -27.11 -12.22 -20.04
N LYS A 336 -27.05 -12.94 -18.93
CA LYS A 336 -28.21 -13.47 -18.19
C LYS A 336 -28.78 -12.51 -17.14
N LEU A 337 -28.06 -11.45 -16.77
CA LEU A 337 -28.52 -10.40 -15.85
C LEU A 337 -29.41 -9.40 -16.57
#